data_AF-A0A163J4W0-F1
#
_entry.id   AF-A0A163J4W0-F1
#
_cell.length_a   1.000
_cell.length_b   1.000
_cell.length_c   1.000
_cell.angle_alpha   90.00
_cell.angle_beta   90.00
_cell.angle_gamma   90.00
#
_symmetry.space_group_name_H-M   'P 1'
#
loop_
_entity.id
_entity.type
_entity.pdbx_description
1 polymer ?
#
loop_
_entity_poly.entity_id
_entity_poly.type
_entity_poly.pdbx_seq_one_letter_code
_entity_poly.pdbx_strand_id
1 'polypeptide(L)'
;MPFYFRGSSSYRIPVIAFTDWCVSWKHRQYIGVSQQGRRRTKDATILGSGEQHSGEVWPCNSSGTICAGKNLTQTSLILEWDRLVLQLTTLRSLEIFKNGSRVAQQRSYDPHFYKLSGLDVDHDYEFHLVARTTAGLYKSNLITTRTHKMDNLTGIRVAFVNFEHPELVMTEMKRILERVDAAWTDGLDHETTHLLAELPGGCNYETAVRHSIPVVKPDWLVQCEKNKKIQVSHK
;
A
#
# COMPACT_ATOMS: atom_id res chain seq x y z
N MET A 1 -7.52 -33.69 -40.55
CA MET A 1 -6.85 -34.77 -39.78
C MET A 1 -5.64 -35.20 -40.61
N PRO A 2 -4.43 -35.32 -40.04
CA PRO A 2 -4.22 -35.89 -38.72
C PRO A 2 -3.74 -34.90 -37.66
N PHE A 3 -4.19 -35.21 -36.45
CA PHE A 3 -3.69 -34.74 -35.16
C PHE A 3 -2.33 -35.37 -34.86
N TYR A 4 -1.48 -34.65 -34.12
CA TYR A 4 -0.74 -35.23 -32.99
C TYR A 4 -0.55 -34.18 -31.87
N PHE A 5 -0.98 -34.58 -30.67
CA PHE A 5 -0.86 -33.89 -29.40
C PHE A 5 0.40 -34.39 -28.68
N ARG A 6 1.20 -33.48 -28.09
CA ARG A 6 1.73 -33.50 -26.70
C ARG A 6 3.03 -32.69 -26.60
N GLY A 7 3.09 -31.82 -25.59
CA GLY A 7 4.30 -31.13 -25.18
C GLY A 7 4.02 -30.14 -24.05
N SER A 8 3.82 -30.68 -22.85
CA SER A 8 3.75 -29.95 -21.59
C SER A 8 5.01 -29.11 -21.35
N SER A 9 4.85 -27.80 -21.14
CA SER A 9 5.88 -26.98 -20.51
C SER A 9 5.26 -26.17 -19.38
N SER A 10 5.57 -26.60 -18.16
CA SER A 10 5.26 -25.91 -16.91
C SER A 10 6.16 -24.67 -16.81
N TYR A 11 5.68 -23.52 -17.27
CA TYR A 11 6.37 -22.24 -17.03
C TYR A 11 6.17 -21.81 -15.58
N ARG A 12 7.16 -22.13 -14.73
CA ARG A 12 7.35 -21.46 -13.45
C ARG A 12 7.78 -20.02 -13.73
N ILE A 13 6.92 -19.07 -13.40
CA ILE A 13 7.25 -17.64 -13.44
C ILE A 13 8.22 -17.34 -12.29
N PRO A 14 9.43 -16.82 -12.56
CA PRO A 14 10.32 -16.39 -11.50
C PRO A 14 9.80 -15.07 -10.89
N VAL A 15 9.66 -15.05 -9.57
CA VAL A 15 9.52 -13.81 -8.79
C VAL A 15 10.89 -13.13 -8.83
N ILE A 16 11.09 -12.19 -9.76
CA ILE A 16 12.33 -11.44 -9.88
C ILE A 16 12.21 -10.14 -9.09
N ALA A 17 13.21 -9.93 -8.25
CA ALA A 17 13.39 -8.83 -7.33
C ALA A 17 13.50 -7.48 -8.04
N PHE A 18 12.94 -6.46 -7.38
CA PHE A 18 13.08 -5.05 -7.73
C PHE A 18 14.46 -4.55 -7.29
N THR A 19 15.26 -4.05 -8.21
CA THR A 19 16.29 -3.06 -7.92
C THR A 19 16.18 -1.92 -8.92
N ASP A 20 16.49 -0.73 -8.42
CA ASP A 20 16.70 0.55 -9.12
C ASP A 20 15.47 1.40 -9.37
N TRP A 21 15.14 2.17 -8.33
CA TRP A 21 14.36 3.39 -8.45
C TRP A 21 15.25 4.60 -8.18
N CYS A 22 15.33 5.48 -9.18
CA CYS A 22 16.18 6.67 -9.20
C CYS A 22 15.88 7.62 -8.04
N VAL A 23 16.95 7.96 -7.33
CA VAL A 23 17.04 8.95 -6.25
C VAL A 23 17.01 10.37 -6.84
N SER A 24 16.17 11.26 -6.29
CA SER A 24 16.56 12.64 -5.90
C SER A 24 15.35 13.46 -5.42
N TRP A 25 15.41 14.02 -4.20
CA TRP A 25 15.39 15.49 -3.90
C TRP A 25 15.05 15.80 -2.41
N LYS A 26 16.12 16.20 -1.71
CA LYS A 26 16.32 17.23 -0.67
C LYS A 26 15.24 17.64 0.36
N HIS A 27 15.67 17.47 1.62
CA HIS A 27 15.48 18.30 2.81
C HIS A 27 14.84 19.70 2.65
N ARG A 28 13.85 19.96 3.51
CA ARG A 28 13.57 21.29 4.02
C ARG A 28 13.36 21.25 5.54
N GLN A 29 14.18 22.02 6.23
CA GLN A 29 14.13 22.26 7.68
C GLN A 29 12.87 23.06 8.05
N TYR A 30 12.32 22.80 9.24
CA TYR A 30 11.57 23.80 9.99
C TYR A 30 12.07 23.82 11.44
N ILE A 31 12.43 25.03 11.87
CA ILE A 31 12.82 25.43 13.22
C ILE A 31 11.70 26.34 13.71
N GLY A 32 11.23 26.21 14.96
CA GLY A 32 10.30 27.22 15.52
C GLY A 32 9.50 26.83 16.76
N VAL A 33 10.20 26.62 17.89
CA VAL A 33 9.89 26.97 19.30
C VAL A 33 8.44 27.36 19.70
N SER A 34 7.93 26.72 20.77
CA SER A 34 7.28 27.42 21.91
C SER A 34 7.03 26.47 23.11
N GLN A 35 7.39 26.94 24.31
CA GLN A 35 7.30 26.26 25.60
C GLN A 35 5.95 26.46 26.29
N GLN A 36 5.48 25.47 27.06
CA GLN A 36 4.97 25.68 28.43
C GLN A 36 4.59 24.37 29.14
N GLY A 37 4.77 24.33 30.47
CA GLY A 37 3.82 23.63 31.35
C GLY A 37 4.29 22.35 32.06
N ARG A 38 5.17 22.49 33.03
CA ARG A 38 5.57 21.50 34.05
C ARG A 38 4.39 21.06 34.93
N ARG A 39 4.22 19.75 35.21
CA ARG A 39 3.83 19.22 36.54
C ARG A 39 4.11 17.71 36.66
N ARG A 40 4.93 17.37 37.66
CA ARG A 40 5.22 16.02 38.16
C ARG A 40 4.15 15.63 39.18
N THR A 41 3.73 14.37 39.17
CA THR A 41 3.39 13.63 40.38
C THR A 41 3.95 12.22 40.25
N LYS A 42 4.54 11.72 41.33
CA LYS A 42 5.12 10.39 41.50
C LYS A 42 4.20 9.54 42.38
N ASP A 43 4.45 8.23 42.31
CA ASP A 43 4.20 7.17 43.30
C ASP A 43 2.83 6.47 43.26
N ALA A 44 2.81 5.19 42.89
CA ALA A 44 2.91 4.09 43.87
C ALA A 44 2.83 2.71 43.18
N THR A 45 3.75 1.82 43.58
CA THR A 45 3.86 0.40 43.23
C THR A 45 2.87 -0.44 44.04
N ILE A 46 2.17 -1.39 43.40
CA ILE A 46 1.72 -2.65 44.05
C ILE A 46 1.93 -3.81 43.07
N LEU A 47 2.63 -4.84 43.58
CA LEU A 47 2.94 -6.13 42.96
C LEU A 47 1.67 -6.97 42.79
N GLY A 48 1.50 -7.56 41.60
CA GLY A 48 0.53 -8.61 41.31
C GLY A 48 1.16 -9.61 40.36
N SER A 49 1.58 -10.75 40.90
CA SER A 49 2.10 -11.92 40.20
C SER A 49 1.06 -12.52 39.26
N GLY A 50 1.42 -12.65 37.99
CA GLY A 50 0.75 -13.48 37.01
C GLY A 50 1.65 -13.53 35.78
N GLU A 51 2.21 -14.70 35.46
CA GLU A 51 2.95 -14.95 34.24
C GLU A 51 2.05 -14.64 33.03
N GLN A 52 2.15 -13.42 32.55
CA GLN A 52 1.76 -13.06 31.19
C GLN A 52 2.94 -13.48 30.32
N HIS A 53 2.71 -14.37 29.35
CA HIS A 53 3.61 -14.50 28.20
C HIS A 53 3.79 -13.08 27.64
N SER A 54 4.93 -12.48 27.94
CA SER A 54 5.30 -11.14 27.52
C SER A 54 5.33 -11.16 25.99
N GLY A 55 4.30 -10.62 25.36
CA GLY A 55 4.34 -10.30 23.94
C GLY A 55 5.49 -9.33 23.76
N GLU A 56 6.60 -9.80 23.19
CA GLU A 56 7.74 -8.93 22.92
C GLU A 56 7.28 -7.82 21.95
N VAL A 57 7.77 -6.60 22.22
CA VAL A 57 7.42 -5.41 21.45
C VAL A 57 7.98 -5.55 20.04
N TRP A 58 7.18 -5.18 19.03
CA TRP A 58 7.59 -5.24 17.62
C TRP A 58 8.91 -4.51 17.38
N PRO A 59 9.87 -5.11 16.65
CA PRO A 59 11.22 -4.58 16.54
C PRO A 59 11.28 -3.45 15.49
N CYS A 60 10.85 -2.26 15.89
CA CYS A 60 10.96 -1.04 15.11
C CYS A 60 11.31 0.16 16.00
N ASN A 61 11.68 1.27 15.40
CA ASN A 61 12.06 2.49 16.14
C ASN A 61 10.85 3.34 16.56
N SER A 62 9.61 2.95 16.24
CA SER A 62 8.43 3.75 16.53
C SER A 62 7.81 3.39 17.88
N SER A 63 7.31 4.42 18.57
CA SER A 63 6.60 4.28 19.84
C SER A 63 5.07 4.18 19.65
N GLY A 64 4.60 3.90 18.43
CA GLY A 64 3.20 4.06 18.00
C GLY A 64 2.67 2.92 17.11
N THR A 65 1.74 3.25 16.19
CA THR A 65 1.14 2.31 15.23
C THR A 65 2.21 1.75 14.28
N ILE A 66 2.47 0.45 14.37
CA ILE A 66 3.53 -0.25 13.62
C ILE A 66 3.12 -0.49 12.17
N CYS A 67 1.85 -0.84 11.95
CA CYS A 67 1.29 -1.06 10.63
C CYS A 67 0.02 -0.26 10.44
N ALA A 68 -0.11 0.34 9.26
CA ALA A 68 -1.24 1.15 8.86
C ALA A 68 -1.80 0.70 7.51
N GLY A 69 -3.11 0.83 7.33
CA GLY A 69 -3.74 0.80 6.01
C GLY A 69 -3.46 2.13 5.32
N LYS A 70 -2.75 2.10 4.20
CA LYS A 70 -2.27 3.30 3.49
C LYS A 70 -3.26 3.78 2.43
N ASN A 71 -3.63 2.90 1.52
CA ASN A 71 -4.66 3.17 0.51
C ASN A 71 -5.64 2.00 0.45
N LEU A 72 -6.93 2.30 0.57
CA LEU A 72 -8.03 1.34 0.56
C LEU A 72 -8.91 1.60 -0.66
N THR A 73 -9.23 0.55 -1.39
CA THR A 73 -10.15 0.59 -2.53
C THR A 73 -11.33 -0.35 -2.29
N GLN A 74 -12.16 -0.55 -3.30
CA GLN A 74 -13.29 -1.47 -3.25
C GLN A 74 -12.83 -2.92 -3.07
N THR A 75 -11.68 -3.29 -3.63
CA THR A 75 -11.24 -4.70 -3.71
C THR A 75 -9.78 -4.89 -3.33
N SER A 76 -9.12 -3.84 -2.83
CA SER A 76 -7.72 -3.93 -2.40
C SER A 76 -7.39 -3.01 -1.24
N LEU A 77 -6.35 -3.37 -0.49
CA LEU A 77 -5.76 -2.58 0.57
C LEU A 77 -4.23 -2.64 0.45
N ILE A 78 -3.59 -1.50 0.62
CA ILE A 78 -2.14 -1.44 0.82
C ILE A 78 -1.88 -1.32 2.33
N LEU A 79 -1.17 -2.29 2.87
CA LEU A 79 -0.61 -2.24 4.21
C LEU A 79 0.81 -1.70 4.12
N GLU A 80 1.15 -0.76 4.99
CA GLU A 80 2.50 -0.23 5.14
C GLU A 80 2.92 -0.35 6.61
N TRP A 81 4.20 -0.58 6.87
CA TRP A 81 4.72 -0.69 8.22
C TRP A 81 6.09 -0.04 8.37
N ASP A 82 6.45 0.24 9.62
CA ASP A 82 7.75 0.81 9.92
C ASP A 82 8.88 -0.17 9.62
N ARG A 83 10.03 0.38 9.21
CA ARG A 83 11.24 -0.39 8.97
C ARG A 83 11.63 -1.20 10.21
N LEU A 84 11.81 -2.49 10.00
CA LEU A 84 12.25 -3.41 11.04
C LEU A 84 13.70 -3.11 11.43
N VAL A 85 13.95 -2.96 12.73
CA VAL A 85 15.29 -2.74 13.28
C VAL A 85 15.68 -3.98 14.08
N LEU A 86 16.30 -4.93 13.38
CA LEU A 86 16.76 -6.18 13.98
C LEU A 86 18.26 -6.05 14.31
N GLN A 87 18.58 -5.71 15.56
CA GLN A 87 19.97 -5.44 15.96
C GLN A 87 20.85 -6.70 15.94
N LEU A 88 20.42 -7.76 16.65
CA LEU A 88 21.16 -9.03 16.82
C LEU A 88 20.38 -10.24 16.29
N THR A 89 19.23 -9.99 15.67
CA THR A 89 18.29 -11.03 15.25
C THR A 89 18.14 -10.99 13.74
N THR A 90 17.79 -12.13 13.15
CA THR A 90 17.53 -12.19 11.71
C THR A 90 16.06 -12.51 11.47
N LEU A 91 15.45 -11.81 10.52
CA LEU A 91 14.10 -12.10 10.06
C LEU A 91 14.12 -13.43 9.31
N ARG A 92 13.25 -14.34 9.73
CA ARG A 92 12.96 -15.60 9.02
C ARG A 92 11.78 -15.41 8.08
N SER A 93 10.74 -14.73 8.56
CA SER A 93 9.55 -14.41 7.76
C SER A 93 8.80 -13.22 8.31
N LEU A 94 8.18 -12.45 7.42
CA LEU A 94 7.13 -11.50 7.74
C LEU A 94 5.82 -12.02 7.14
N GLU A 95 4.89 -12.40 8.00
CA GLU A 95 3.63 -13.05 7.62
C GLU A 95 2.47 -12.05 7.74
N ILE A 96 1.64 -11.96 6.70
CA ILE A 96 0.45 -11.09 6.69
C ILE A 96 -0.77 -11.96 6.94
N PHE A 97 -1.58 -11.55 7.91
CA PHE A 97 -2.82 -12.22 8.30
C PHE A 97 -4.03 -11.37 7.91
N LYS A 98 -5.07 -12.03 7.38
CA LYS A 98 -6.40 -11.48 7.10
C LYS A 98 -7.44 -12.36 7.82
N ASN A 99 -8.25 -11.77 8.69
CA ASN A 99 -9.30 -12.45 9.46
C ASN A 99 -8.76 -13.73 10.17
N GLY A 100 -7.61 -13.61 10.82
CA GLY A 100 -6.94 -14.70 11.53
C GLY A 100 -6.24 -15.75 10.65
N SER A 101 -6.38 -15.68 9.32
CA SER A 101 -5.73 -16.60 8.39
C SER A 101 -4.52 -15.97 7.70
N ARG A 102 -3.41 -16.70 7.59
CA ARG A 102 -2.22 -16.23 6.87
C ARG A 102 -2.50 -16.19 5.37
N VAL A 103 -2.38 -15.01 4.77
CA VAL A 103 -2.62 -14.79 3.33
C VAL A 103 -1.35 -14.58 2.52
N ALA A 104 -0.27 -14.11 3.16
CA ALA A 104 0.99 -13.87 2.49
C ALA A 104 2.18 -13.99 3.42
N GLN A 105 3.36 -14.13 2.83
CA GLN A 105 4.63 -14.18 3.54
C GLN A 105 5.72 -13.50 2.70
N GLN A 106 6.40 -12.52 3.27
CA GLN A 106 7.62 -11.93 2.75
C GLN A 106 8.84 -12.52 3.48
N ARG A 107 9.95 -12.63 2.74
CA ARG A 107 11.25 -13.10 3.27
C ARG A 107 12.30 -11.99 3.28
N SER A 108 11.97 -10.82 2.73
CA SER A 108 12.80 -9.63 2.72
C SER A 108 12.20 -8.55 3.63
N TYR A 109 13.06 -7.65 4.10
CA TYR A 109 12.68 -6.45 4.86
C TYR A 109 12.02 -5.40 3.96
N ASP A 110 12.51 -5.32 2.74
CA ASP A 110 12.04 -4.40 1.71
C ASP A 110 11.27 -5.16 0.62
N PRO A 111 10.19 -4.57 0.09
CA PRO A 111 9.60 -3.30 0.50
C PRO A 111 8.80 -3.41 1.81
N HIS A 112 8.65 -2.28 2.53
CA HIS A 112 7.87 -2.17 3.78
C HIS A 112 6.37 -1.98 3.55
N PHE A 113 5.85 -2.48 2.42
CA PHE A 113 4.43 -2.47 2.12
C PHE A 113 4.01 -3.79 1.50
N TYR A 114 2.72 -4.07 1.55
CA TYR A 114 2.10 -5.20 0.90
C TYR A 114 0.71 -4.84 0.37
N LYS A 115 0.48 -5.06 -0.93
CA LYS A 115 -0.83 -4.84 -1.57
C LYS A 115 -1.65 -6.13 -1.55
N LEU A 116 -2.70 -6.15 -0.74
CA LEU A 116 -3.72 -7.19 -0.75
C LEU A 116 -4.76 -6.86 -1.81
N SER A 117 -4.93 -7.75 -2.78
CA SER A 117 -5.97 -7.66 -3.82
C SER A 117 -7.03 -8.76 -3.61
N GLY A 118 -8.16 -8.65 -4.29
CA GLY A 118 -9.22 -9.66 -4.23
C GLY A 118 -9.99 -9.65 -2.92
N LEU A 119 -10.18 -8.47 -2.34
CA LEU A 119 -11.12 -8.24 -1.26
C LEU A 119 -12.53 -8.03 -1.82
N ASP A 120 -13.54 -8.38 -1.03
CA ASP A 120 -14.94 -8.14 -1.34
C ASP A 120 -15.26 -6.66 -1.15
N VAL A 121 -16.22 -6.16 -1.93
CA VAL A 121 -16.69 -4.77 -1.87
C VAL A 121 -17.55 -4.57 -0.64
N ASP A 122 -17.39 -3.42 0.05
CA ASP A 122 -18.16 -3.04 1.24
C ASP A 122 -18.14 -4.10 2.36
N HIS A 123 -16.96 -4.67 2.62
CA HIS A 123 -16.77 -5.76 3.58
C HIS A 123 -15.72 -5.42 4.63
N ASP A 124 -16.01 -5.81 5.88
CA ASP A 124 -15.13 -5.60 7.03
C ASP A 124 -14.02 -6.65 7.08
N TYR A 125 -12.79 -6.20 7.26
CA TYR A 125 -11.61 -7.04 7.38
C TYR A 125 -10.74 -6.63 8.55
N GLU A 126 -10.05 -7.62 9.09
CA GLU A 126 -9.01 -7.45 10.10
C GLU A 126 -7.65 -7.91 9.57
N PHE A 127 -6.63 -7.06 9.75
CA PHE A 127 -5.27 -7.33 9.32
C PHE A 127 -4.28 -7.16 10.46
N HIS A 128 -3.26 -8.02 10.48
CA HIS A 128 -2.08 -7.83 11.30
C HIS A 128 -0.89 -8.57 10.68
N LEU A 129 0.31 -8.20 11.12
CA LEU A 129 1.54 -8.81 10.69
C LEU A 129 2.15 -9.62 11.82
N VAL A 130 2.86 -10.68 11.45
CA VAL A 130 3.67 -11.49 12.36
C VAL A 130 5.08 -11.58 11.80
N ALA A 131 6.04 -10.97 12.50
CA ALA A 131 7.46 -11.10 12.19
C ALA A 131 8.03 -12.27 13.00
N ARG A 132 8.54 -13.27 12.29
CA ARG A 132 9.26 -14.41 12.87
C ARG A 132 10.74 -14.16 12.71
N THR A 133 11.45 -14.06 13.83
CA THR A 133 12.90 -13.85 13.85
C THR A 133 13.61 -15.04 14.52
N THR A 134 14.93 -14.97 14.63
CA THR A 134 15.71 -15.90 15.44
C THR A 134 15.49 -15.76 16.94
N ALA A 135 15.01 -14.60 17.42
CA ALA A 135 14.74 -14.38 18.84
C ALA A 135 13.30 -14.72 19.25
N GLY A 136 12.36 -14.72 18.32
CA GLY A 136 10.96 -14.99 18.67
C GLY A 136 9.95 -14.57 17.62
N LEU A 137 8.71 -14.42 18.07
CA LEU A 137 7.57 -13.98 17.29
C LEU A 137 7.10 -12.63 17.79
N TYR A 138 7.00 -11.68 16.87
CA TYR A 138 6.49 -10.35 17.12
C TYR A 138 5.19 -10.19 16.32
N LYS A 139 4.18 -9.56 16.91
CA LYS A 139 2.89 -9.27 16.28
C LYS A 139 2.65 -7.77 16.23
N SER A 140 2.18 -7.25 15.10
CA SER A 140 1.85 -5.83 14.96
C SER A 140 0.53 -5.50 15.67
N ASN A 141 0.17 -4.21 15.71
CA ASN A 141 -1.19 -3.80 16.01
C ASN A 141 -2.19 -4.42 15.01
N LEU A 142 -3.44 -4.53 15.45
CA LEU A 142 -4.58 -4.94 14.61
C LEU A 142 -5.07 -3.73 13.81
N ILE A 143 -5.40 -3.95 12.54
CA ILE A 143 -6.01 -2.96 11.64
C ILE A 143 -7.38 -3.50 11.27
N THR A 144 -8.43 -2.77 11.65
CA THR A 144 -9.80 -3.04 11.24
C THR A 144 -10.20 -2.03 10.17
N THR A 145 -10.73 -2.49 9.04
CA THR A 145 -11.15 -1.61 7.96
C THR A 145 -12.27 -2.21 7.12
N ARG A 146 -13.09 -1.36 6.52
CA ARG A 146 -14.16 -1.74 5.61
C ARG A 146 -13.84 -1.28 4.21
N THR A 147 -13.74 -2.19 3.25
CA THR A 147 -13.49 -1.84 1.85
C THR A 147 -14.54 -0.88 1.31
N HIS A 148 -14.15 -0.08 0.31
CA HIS A 148 -15.04 0.95 -0.22
C HIS A 148 -16.27 0.36 -0.93
N LYS A 149 -17.38 1.09 -0.86
CA LYS A 149 -18.52 0.91 -1.77
C LYS A 149 -18.15 1.39 -3.19
N MET A 150 -18.97 1.01 -4.17
CA MET A 150 -18.77 1.39 -5.57
C MET A 150 -18.87 2.91 -5.84
N ASP A 151 -19.63 3.63 -5.01
CA ASP A 151 -19.83 5.08 -5.06
C ASP A 151 -18.77 5.88 -4.30
N ASN A 152 -17.94 5.21 -3.48
CA ASN A 152 -16.82 5.84 -2.80
C ASN A 152 -15.58 5.84 -3.71
N LEU A 153 -15.19 7.02 -4.18
CA LEU A 153 -14.10 7.23 -5.13
C LEU A 153 -12.77 7.64 -4.46
N THR A 154 -12.73 7.81 -3.13
CA THR A 154 -11.56 8.38 -2.42
C THR A 154 -10.30 7.51 -2.51
N GLY A 155 -10.49 6.20 -2.74
CA GLY A 155 -9.38 5.25 -2.95
C GLY A 155 -8.70 5.39 -4.31
N ILE A 156 -9.25 6.18 -5.23
CA ILE A 156 -8.65 6.43 -6.53
C ILE A 156 -7.41 7.29 -6.34
N ARG A 157 -6.27 6.77 -6.83
CA ARG A 157 -5.01 7.50 -6.95
C ARG A 157 -4.49 7.39 -8.37
N VAL A 158 -4.30 8.53 -9.03
CA VAL A 158 -3.88 8.55 -10.43
C VAL A 158 -2.48 9.14 -10.62
N ALA A 159 -1.75 8.61 -11.60
CA ALA A 159 -0.56 9.24 -12.16
C ALA A 159 -0.84 9.71 -13.59
N PHE A 160 -0.13 10.72 -14.05
CA PHE A 160 -0.31 11.31 -15.38
C PHE A 160 0.89 10.97 -16.27
N VAL A 161 0.65 10.53 -17.52
CA VAL A 161 1.73 10.37 -18.51
C VAL A 161 1.25 10.65 -19.93
N ASN A 162 2.16 11.21 -20.75
CA ASN A 162 2.06 11.24 -22.21
C ASN A 162 0.72 11.78 -22.77
N PHE A 163 0.50 13.08 -22.58
CA PHE A 163 -0.64 13.85 -23.11
C PHE A 163 -0.18 14.78 -24.23
N GLU A 164 -1.03 15.02 -25.24
CA GLU A 164 -0.74 15.99 -26.31
C GLU A 164 -0.78 17.42 -25.77
N HIS A 165 -1.75 17.71 -24.91
CA HIS A 165 -1.95 19.01 -24.26
C HIS A 165 -1.97 18.85 -22.73
N PRO A 166 -0.81 18.57 -22.10
CA PRO A 166 -0.74 18.15 -20.70
C PRO A 166 -1.31 19.19 -19.73
N GLU A 167 -1.05 20.47 -19.94
CA GLU A 167 -1.51 21.52 -19.02
C GLU A 167 -3.04 21.59 -18.91
N LEU A 168 -3.75 21.55 -20.04
CA LEU A 168 -5.20 21.62 -20.08
C LEU A 168 -5.84 20.36 -19.49
N VAL A 169 -5.37 19.19 -19.93
CA VAL A 169 -5.92 17.90 -19.49
C VAL A 169 -5.66 17.67 -18.01
N MET A 170 -4.42 17.88 -17.55
CA MET A 170 -4.09 17.68 -16.13
C MET A 170 -4.83 18.67 -15.23
N THR A 171 -5.01 19.93 -15.65
CA THR A 171 -5.76 20.91 -14.86
C THR A 171 -7.21 20.45 -14.68
N GLU A 172 -7.86 19.98 -15.74
CA GLU A 172 -9.24 19.51 -15.63
C GLU A 172 -9.35 18.21 -14.82
N MET A 173 -8.45 17.25 -15.04
CA MET A 173 -8.45 16.00 -14.28
C MET A 173 -8.19 16.24 -12.79
N LYS A 174 -7.29 17.16 -12.43
CA LYS A 174 -7.05 17.54 -11.04
C LYS A 174 -8.30 18.13 -10.38
N ARG A 175 -9.05 18.97 -11.09
CA ARG A 175 -10.35 19.48 -10.59
C ARG A 175 -11.37 18.38 -10.39
N ILE A 176 -11.43 17.38 -11.28
CA ILE A 176 -12.33 16.23 -11.07
C ILE A 176 -11.92 15.44 -9.83
N LEU A 177 -10.62 15.15 -9.67
CA LEU A 177 -10.11 14.41 -8.50
C LEU A 177 -10.43 15.12 -7.18
N GLU A 178 -10.27 16.45 -7.13
CA GLU A 178 -10.65 17.27 -5.99
C GLU A 178 -12.15 17.16 -5.68
N ARG A 179 -13.03 17.14 -6.68
CA ARG A 179 -14.48 17.03 -6.48
C ARG A 179 -14.93 15.65 -6.01
N VAL A 180 -14.17 14.60 -6.30
CA VAL A 180 -14.46 13.22 -5.89
C VAL A 180 -13.62 12.74 -4.71
N ASP A 181 -12.89 13.65 -4.06
CA ASP A 181 -11.99 13.39 -2.94
C ASP A 181 -10.94 12.29 -3.23
N ALA A 182 -10.51 12.20 -4.49
CA ALA A 182 -9.45 11.31 -4.95
C ALA A 182 -8.10 12.03 -5.02
N ALA A 183 -7.01 11.27 -5.12
CA ALA A 183 -5.66 11.84 -5.15
C ALA A 183 -4.93 11.62 -6.47
N TRP A 184 -3.87 12.39 -6.68
CA TRP A 184 -2.93 12.19 -7.78
C TRP A 184 -1.48 12.29 -7.30
N THR A 185 -0.58 11.81 -8.14
CA THR A 185 0.87 11.89 -7.97
C THR A 185 1.54 12.20 -9.30
N ASP A 186 2.70 12.86 -9.26
CA ASP A 186 3.49 13.18 -10.45
C ASP A 186 4.20 11.95 -11.05
N GLY A 187 4.38 10.89 -10.25
CA GLY A 187 5.05 9.65 -10.66
C GLY A 187 4.35 8.41 -10.14
N LEU A 188 4.58 7.27 -10.79
CA LEU A 188 3.97 6.01 -10.38
C LEU A 188 4.54 5.52 -9.06
N ASP A 189 3.74 5.49 -8.01
CA ASP A 189 4.08 4.84 -6.75
C ASP A 189 3.30 3.54 -6.56
N HIS A 190 3.60 2.83 -5.46
CA HIS A 190 2.92 1.59 -5.10
C HIS A 190 1.44 1.80 -4.73
N GLU A 191 1.04 3.04 -4.42
CA GLU A 191 -0.34 3.42 -4.11
C GLU A 191 -1.17 3.73 -5.36
N THR A 192 -0.51 3.92 -6.51
CA THR A 192 -1.17 4.32 -7.73
C THR A 192 -2.12 3.22 -8.20
N THR A 193 -3.39 3.62 -8.39
CA THR A 193 -4.46 2.73 -8.81
C THR A 193 -4.64 2.70 -10.32
N HIS A 194 -4.46 3.83 -10.98
CA HIS A 194 -4.68 3.99 -12.42
C HIS A 194 -3.62 4.95 -13.00
N LEU A 195 -3.15 4.67 -14.20
CA LEU A 195 -2.32 5.59 -14.96
C LEU A 195 -3.19 6.26 -16.03
N LEU A 196 -3.27 7.59 -16.02
CA LEU A 196 -3.95 8.36 -17.05
C LEU A 196 -2.99 8.65 -18.19
N ALA A 197 -3.35 8.22 -19.41
CA ALA A 197 -2.57 8.45 -20.62
C ALA A 197 -3.45 8.59 -21.87
N GLU A 198 -3.07 9.48 -22.80
CA GLU A 198 -3.66 9.55 -24.14
C GLU A 198 -2.90 8.69 -25.14
N LEU A 199 -1.57 8.68 -25.03
CA LEU A 199 -0.67 7.97 -25.93
C LEU A 199 0.19 6.95 -25.15
N PRO A 200 0.47 5.77 -25.72
CA PRO A 200 1.38 4.83 -25.08
C PRO A 200 2.82 5.36 -25.08
N GLY A 201 3.59 5.03 -24.04
CA GLY A 201 5.03 5.29 -24.00
C GLY A 201 5.54 5.99 -22.74
N GLY A 202 6.85 5.92 -22.56
CA GLY A 202 7.56 6.46 -21.39
C GLY A 202 7.75 5.44 -20.27
N CYS A 203 8.70 5.73 -19.38
CA CYS A 203 9.08 4.83 -18.28
C CYS A 203 7.91 4.50 -17.35
N ASN A 204 7.03 5.48 -17.09
CA ASN A 204 5.84 5.26 -16.27
C ASN A 204 4.84 4.32 -16.98
N TYR A 205 4.61 4.48 -18.28
CA TYR A 205 3.73 3.59 -19.03
C TYR A 205 4.21 2.13 -18.97
N GLU A 206 5.49 1.90 -19.24
CA GLU A 206 6.10 0.57 -19.18
C GLU A 206 6.04 -0.03 -17.76
N THR A 207 6.24 0.80 -16.74
CA THR A 207 6.15 0.40 -15.34
C THR A 207 4.73 0.03 -14.95
N ALA A 208 3.72 0.80 -15.36
CA ALA A 208 2.32 0.48 -15.12
C ALA A 208 1.94 -0.86 -15.76
N VAL A 209 2.33 -1.09 -17.01
CA VAL A 209 2.11 -2.38 -17.70
C VAL A 209 2.79 -3.52 -16.94
N ARG A 210 4.06 -3.36 -16.55
CA ARG A 210 4.83 -4.36 -15.78
C ARG A 210 4.15 -4.72 -14.46
N HIS A 211 3.54 -3.74 -13.79
CA HIS A 211 2.86 -3.94 -12.51
C HIS A 211 1.34 -4.15 -12.63
N SER A 212 0.83 -4.35 -13.84
CA SER A 212 -0.61 -4.51 -14.09
C SER A 212 -1.47 -3.38 -13.52
N ILE A 213 -0.94 -2.16 -13.47
CA ILE A 213 -1.69 -0.95 -13.17
C ILE A 213 -2.48 -0.60 -14.44
N PRO A 214 -3.82 -0.49 -14.38
CA PRO A 214 -4.62 -0.12 -15.53
C PRO A 214 -4.20 1.23 -16.11
N VAL A 215 -3.99 1.26 -17.43
CA VAL A 215 -3.75 2.51 -18.18
C VAL A 215 -5.07 2.90 -18.84
N VAL A 216 -5.58 4.09 -18.51
CA VAL A 216 -6.90 4.55 -18.97
C VAL A 216 -6.82 5.97 -19.53
N LYS A 217 -7.75 6.32 -20.41
CA LYS A 217 -7.87 7.68 -20.94
C LYS A 217 -8.53 8.61 -19.91
N PRO A 218 -8.33 9.95 -19.99
CA PRO A 218 -9.00 10.94 -19.13
C PRO A 218 -10.52 10.76 -19.02
N ASP A 219 -11.17 10.34 -20.11
CA ASP A 219 -12.61 10.11 -20.16
C ASP A 219 -13.10 9.11 -19.09
N TRP A 220 -12.28 8.13 -18.69
CA TRP A 220 -12.64 7.21 -17.59
C TRP A 220 -12.92 7.95 -16.28
N LEU A 221 -12.09 8.95 -15.94
CA LEU A 221 -12.26 9.72 -14.71
C LEU A 221 -13.50 10.63 -14.80
N VAL A 222 -13.74 11.23 -15.97
CA VAL A 222 -14.96 12.00 -16.27
C VAL A 222 -16.21 11.13 -16.07
N GLN A 223 -16.18 9.89 -16.55
CA GLN A 223 -17.28 8.95 -16.37
C GLN A 223 -17.45 8.51 -14.90
N CYS A 224 -16.36 8.36 -14.15
CA CYS A 224 -16.43 8.06 -12.72
C CYS A 224 -17.16 9.15 -11.94
N GLU A 225 -16.80 10.41 -12.20
CA GLU A 225 -17.46 11.57 -11.61
C GLU A 225 -18.94 11.65 -12.02
N LYS A 226 -19.21 11.64 -13.33
CA LYS A 226 -20.56 11.79 -13.88
C LYS A 226 -21.54 10.76 -13.31
N ASN A 227 -21.09 9.52 -13.18
CA ASN A 227 -21.92 8.42 -12.69
C ASN A 227 -21.85 8.23 -11.17
N LYS A 228 -21.03 9.03 -10.46
CA LYS A 228 -20.77 8.93 -9.01
C LYS A 228 -20.42 7.50 -8.56
N LYS A 229 -19.68 6.77 -9.39
CA LYS A 229 -19.26 5.39 -9.13
C LYS A 229 -18.03 5.04 -9.94
N ILE A 230 -17.18 4.15 -9.41
CA ILE A 230 -15.98 3.71 -10.12
C ILE A 230 -16.37 2.96 -11.40
N GLN A 231 -15.76 3.32 -12.52
CA GLN A 231 -15.97 2.65 -13.80
C GLN A 231 -14.96 1.54 -14.01
N VAL A 232 -15.34 0.53 -14.78
CA VAL A 232 -14.44 -0.55 -15.18
C VAL A 232 -13.31 0.04 -16.02
N SER A 233 -12.07 -0.21 -15.58
CA SER A 233 -10.88 0.05 -16.38
C SER A 233 -10.60 -1.18 -17.25
N HIS A 234 -10.89 -1.05 -18.54
CA HIS A 234 -10.48 -2.07 -19.51
C HIS A 234 -8.94 -2.02 -19.64
N LYS A 235 -8.30 -3.20 -19.64
CA LYS A 235 -6.86 -3.34 -19.87
C LYS A 235 -6.53 -3.26 -21.36
#